data_AF-A0A2J8IA68-F1
#
_entry.id   AF-A0A2J8IA68-F1
#
_cell.length_a   1.000
_cell.length_b   1.000
_cell.length_c   1.000
_cell.angle_alpha   90.00
_cell.angle_beta   90.00
_cell.angle_gamma   90.00
#
_symmetry.space_group_name_H-M   'P 1'
#
loop_
_entity.id
_entity.type
_entity.pdbx_description
1 polymer ?
#
loop_
_entity_poly.entity_id
_entity_poly.type
_entity_poly.pdbx_seq_one_letter_code
_entity_poly.pdbx_strand_id
1 'polypeptide(L)'
;MSGRHSGRTSQGLRITALPRTLKLLFRLAPRQLNDEIAFAKIELKRKGIQVGVAAAFFAVALVFLLFLVVGLIVAAIMGLATIMPAWLAALLVSAAFLLIALIGALIGARKFKKAMPLMPEETIRGIRHDIGIAREGSAFNPAVLDPQSPEAKAAKAAKDEAAAKAKAEKAAKAAEHDKEFPHASEPELARRLNQRRHHLTEVRDELGTELDVKTQGRHLLAATREKLREGQALASHGRDAAGQKFAELSGSADLEKRWKPLAAFIAAGTVFLVLARKLLRTY
;
A
#
# COMPACT_ATOMS: atom_id res chain seq x y z
N MET A 1 -75.00 30.38 -21.85
CA MET A 1 -74.45 31.17 -20.74
C MET A 1 -73.53 30.25 -19.95
N SER A 2 -72.21 30.37 -20.07
CA SER A 2 -71.31 31.05 -19.10
C SER A 2 -71.37 30.40 -17.70
N GLY A 3 -70.31 29.85 -17.10
CA GLY A 3 -68.90 30.03 -17.41
C GLY A 3 -67.96 29.13 -16.59
N ARG A 4 -66.67 29.32 -16.91
CA ARG A 4 -65.42 28.79 -16.34
C ARG A 4 -65.45 28.49 -14.84
N HIS A 5 -64.69 27.47 -14.42
CA HIS A 5 -63.54 27.67 -13.51
C HIS A 5 -62.55 26.50 -13.62
N SER A 6 -61.38 26.81 -14.16
CA SER A 6 -60.15 26.02 -14.11
C SER A 6 -59.52 26.14 -12.72
N GLY A 7 -59.53 25.06 -11.94
CA GLY A 7 -58.78 24.95 -10.69
C GLY A 7 -57.38 24.40 -10.93
N ARG A 8 -56.46 25.26 -11.37
CA ARG A 8 -55.01 24.98 -11.36
C ARG A 8 -54.57 25.03 -9.90
N THR A 9 -54.44 23.88 -9.23
CA THR A 9 -53.84 23.83 -7.89
C THR A 9 -52.35 24.12 -8.02
N SER A 10 -51.98 25.27 -7.47
CA SER A 10 -50.64 25.83 -7.40
C SER A 10 -49.68 24.87 -6.69
N GLN A 11 -48.65 24.44 -7.42
CA GLN A 11 -47.37 24.01 -6.86
C GLN A 11 -46.75 25.20 -6.11
N GLY A 12 -47.11 25.36 -4.84
CA GLY A 12 -46.34 26.19 -3.92
C GLY A 12 -45.00 25.53 -3.66
N LEU A 13 -43.91 26.18 -4.07
CA LEU A 13 -42.54 25.82 -3.66
C LEU A 13 -42.51 25.66 -2.13
N ARG A 14 -42.34 24.43 -1.67
CA ARG A 14 -42.19 24.10 -0.24
C ARG A 14 -40.81 24.51 0.26
N ILE A 15 -40.58 25.81 0.43
CA ILE A 15 -39.34 26.41 0.97
C ILE A 15 -39.06 25.92 2.41
N THR A 16 -40.08 25.43 3.12
CA THR A 16 -39.95 24.85 4.48
C THR A 16 -39.43 23.40 4.52
N ALA A 17 -39.27 22.71 3.37
CA ALA A 17 -38.70 21.35 3.33
C ALA A 17 -37.17 21.32 3.13
N LEU A 18 -36.57 22.43 2.69
CA LEU A 18 -35.13 22.59 2.41
C LEU A 18 -34.20 22.19 3.57
N PRO A 19 -34.43 22.58 4.85
CA PRO A 19 -33.53 22.17 5.93
C PRO A 19 -33.64 20.67 6.24
N ARG A 20 -34.79 20.04 5.98
CA ARG A 20 -35.01 18.60 6.21
C ARG A 20 -34.38 17.76 5.10
N THR A 21 -34.46 18.18 3.84
CA THR A 21 -33.78 17.51 2.71
C THR A 21 -32.27 17.70 2.77
N LEU A 22 -31.77 18.87 3.16
CA LEU A 22 -30.34 19.10 3.38
C LEU A 22 -29.79 18.18 4.49
N LYS A 23 -30.50 18.05 5.61
CA LYS A 23 -30.13 17.15 6.71
C LYS A 23 -30.14 15.67 6.31
N LEU A 24 -31.05 15.27 5.42
CA LEU A 24 -31.08 13.92 4.85
C LEU A 24 -29.92 13.69 3.88
N LEU A 25 -29.62 14.65 3.00
CA LEU A 25 -28.47 14.59 2.11
C LEU A 25 -27.14 14.48 2.87
N PHE A 26 -26.91 15.32 3.90
CA PHE A 26 -25.70 15.21 4.73
C PHE A 26 -25.61 13.90 5.53
N ARG A 27 -26.75 13.27 5.84
CA ARG A 27 -26.81 11.99 6.55
C ARG A 27 -26.65 10.78 5.62
N LEU A 28 -27.06 10.89 4.36
CA LEU A 28 -27.07 9.80 3.37
C LEU A 28 -25.86 9.82 2.43
N ALA A 29 -25.32 11.01 2.11
CA ALA A 29 -24.16 11.17 1.23
C ALA A 29 -22.93 10.35 1.67
N PRO A 30 -22.54 10.29 2.96
CA PRO A 30 -21.39 9.48 3.37
C PRO A 30 -21.61 7.98 3.17
N ARG A 31 -22.85 7.49 3.35
CA ARG A 31 -23.20 6.07 3.13
C ARG A 31 -23.17 5.73 1.65
N GLN A 32 -23.78 6.56 0.81
CA GLN A 32 -23.80 6.33 -0.63
C GLN A 32 -22.39 6.38 -1.23
N LEU A 33 -21.55 7.33 -0.81
CA LEU A 33 -20.15 7.38 -1.23
C LEU A 33 -19.38 6.13 -0.78
N ASN A 34 -19.61 5.66 0.45
CA ASN A 34 -18.97 4.43 0.93
C ASN A 34 -19.40 3.20 0.13
N ASP A 35 -20.68 3.11 -0.26
CA ASP A 35 -21.21 2.02 -1.06
C ASP A 35 -20.69 2.05 -2.51
N GLU A 36 -20.60 3.23 -3.12
CA GLU A 36 -19.98 3.42 -4.45
C GLU A 36 -18.48 3.10 -4.42
N ILE A 37 -17.76 3.50 -3.38
CA ILE A 37 -16.36 3.12 -3.17
C ILE A 37 -16.23 1.61 -2.97
N ALA A 38 -17.13 0.98 -2.21
CA ALA A 38 -17.13 -0.47 -2.02
C ALA A 38 -17.38 -1.22 -3.33
N PHE A 39 -18.33 -0.74 -4.14
CA PHE A 39 -18.61 -1.26 -5.47
C PHE A 39 -17.40 -1.10 -6.40
N ALA A 40 -16.81 0.10 -6.45
CA ALA A 40 -15.61 0.37 -7.24
C ALA A 40 -14.45 -0.54 -6.82
N LYS A 41 -14.26 -0.81 -5.53
CA LYS A 41 -13.24 -1.75 -5.04
C LYS A 41 -13.49 -3.18 -5.53
N ILE A 42 -14.74 -3.65 -5.50
CA ILE A 42 -15.10 -4.99 -5.99
C ILE A 42 -14.86 -5.10 -7.49
N GLU A 43 -15.27 -4.09 -8.26
CA GLU A 43 -15.06 -4.05 -9.70
C GLU A 43 -13.57 -3.96 -10.05
N LEU A 44 -12.82 -3.12 -9.36
CA LEU A 44 -11.36 -2.99 -9.53
C LEU A 44 -10.65 -4.29 -9.16
N LYS A 45 -11.10 -5.01 -8.14
CA LYS A 45 -10.58 -6.34 -7.80
C LYS A 45 -10.87 -7.36 -8.89
N ARG A 46 -12.10 -7.38 -9.42
CA ARG A 46 -12.49 -8.31 -10.49
C ARG A 46 -11.72 -8.04 -11.79
N LYS A 47 -11.66 -6.77 -12.21
CA LYS A 47 -10.87 -6.33 -13.37
C LYS A 47 -9.37 -6.55 -13.13
N GLY A 48 -8.89 -6.25 -11.94
CA GLY A 48 -7.49 -6.45 -11.52
C GLY A 48 -7.07 -7.91 -11.58
N ILE A 49 -7.93 -8.86 -11.15
CA ILE A 49 -7.66 -10.29 -11.29
C ILE A 49 -7.59 -10.70 -12.77
N GLN A 50 -8.52 -10.24 -13.60
CA GLN A 50 -8.51 -10.57 -15.04
C GLN A 50 -7.27 -10.03 -15.75
N VAL A 51 -6.93 -8.76 -15.51
CA VAL A 51 -5.71 -8.14 -16.03
C VAL A 51 -4.47 -8.84 -15.46
N GLY A 52 -4.49 -9.23 -14.18
CA GLY A 52 -3.39 -9.95 -13.53
C GLY A 52 -3.15 -11.34 -14.14
N VAL A 53 -4.21 -12.11 -14.41
CA VAL A 53 -4.10 -13.41 -15.08
C VAL A 53 -3.57 -13.24 -16.50
N ALA A 54 -4.10 -12.27 -17.26
CA ALA A 54 -3.57 -11.96 -18.59
C ALA A 54 -2.09 -11.57 -18.55
N ALA A 55 -1.70 -10.70 -17.61
CA ALA A 55 -0.32 -10.29 -17.40
C ALA A 55 0.59 -11.48 -17.04
N ALA A 56 0.10 -12.44 -16.25
CA ALA A 56 0.84 -13.65 -15.93
C ALA A 56 1.10 -14.52 -17.18
N PHE A 57 0.09 -14.74 -18.02
CA PHE A 57 0.27 -15.45 -19.30
C PHE A 57 1.22 -14.70 -20.24
N PHE A 58 1.12 -13.37 -20.32
CA PHE A 58 2.07 -12.56 -21.08
C PHE A 58 3.49 -12.68 -20.54
N ALA A 59 3.68 -12.69 -19.22
CA ALA A 59 4.99 -12.89 -18.62
C ALA A 59 5.60 -14.25 -19.01
N VAL A 60 4.80 -15.33 -18.94
CA VAL A 60 5.24 -16.66 -19.39
C VAL A 60 5.57 -16.65 -20.88
N ALA A 61 4.72 -16.08 -21.73
CA ALA A 61 4.96 -15.96 -23.16
C ALA A 61 6.25 -15.19 -23.48
N LEU A 62 6.53 -14.11 -22.75
CA LEU A 62 7.79 -13.35 -22.89
C LEU A 62 9.01 -14.18 -22.51
N VAL A 63 8.94 -15.01 -21.46
CA VAL A 63 10.04 -15.91 -21.10
C VAL A 63 10.32 -16.93 -22.21
N PHE A 64 9.27 -17.56 -22.77
CA PHE A 64 9.44 -18.47 -23.90
C PHE A 64 9.95 -17.76 -25.15
N LEU A 65 9.52 -16.53 -25.40
CA LEU A 65 10.03 -15.70 -26.50
C LEU A 65 11.52 -15.41 -26.32
N LEU A 66 11.99 -15.13 -25.10
CA LEU A 66 13.42 -14.96 -24.81
C LEU A 66 14.21 -16.23 -25.12
N PHE A 67 13.73 -17.40 -24.69
CA PHE A 67 14.39 -18.68 -25.03
C PHE A 67 14.39 -18.96 -26.53
N LEU A 68 13.31 -18.63 -27.24
CA LEU A 68 13.26 -18.74 -28.70
C LEU A 68 14.32 -17.85 -29.35
N VAL A 69 14.46 -16.59 -28.92
CA VAL A 69 15.48 -15.67 -29.45
C VAL A 69 16.89 -16.22 -29.22
N VAL A 70 17.19 -16.73 -28.02
CA VAL A 70 18.49 -17.37 -27.75
C VAL A 70 18.73 -18.58 -28.66
N GLY A 71 17.72 -19.44 -28.82
CA GLY A 71 17.79 -20.59 -29.73
C GLY A 71 18.03 -20.19 -31.18
N LEU A 72 17.35 -19.14 -31.66
CA LEU A 72 17.54 -18.59 -33.01
C LEU A 72 18.94 -17.98 -33.20
N ILE A 73 19.50 -17.31 -32.18
CA ILE A 73 20.87 -16.80 -32.23
C ILE A 73 21.85 -17.95 -32.37
N VAL A 74 21.72 -19.00 -31.53
CA VAL A 74 22.58 -20.19 -31.62
C VAL A 74 22.44 -20.87 -32.97
N ALA A 75 21.21 -21.05 -33.47
CA ALA A 75 20.97 -21.64 -34.79
C ALA A 75 21.59 -20.80 -35.92
N ALA A 76 21.51 -19.46 -35.85
CA ALA A 76 22.13 -18.57 -36.82
C ALA A 76 23.66 -18.67 -36.79
N ILE A 77 24.27 -18.72 -35.60
CA ILE A 77 25.71 -18.90 -35.43
C ILE A 77 26.15 -20.24 -36.00
N MET A 78 25.47 -21.33 -35.64
CA MET A 78 25.80 -22.68 -36.12
C MET A 78 25.58 -22.83 -37.62
N GLY A 79 24.53 -22.24 -38.17
CA GLY A 79 24.27 -22.20 -39.60
C GLY A 79 25.37 -21.47 -40.36
N LEU A 80 25.79 -20.30 -39.88
CA LEU A 80 26.87 -19.53 -40.49
C LEU A 80 28.25 -20.19 -40.29
N ALA A 81 28.44 -20.89 -39.18
CA ALA A 81 29.66 -21.66 -38.90
C ALA A 81 29.88 -22.84 -39.87
N THR A 82 28.90 -23.20 -40.69
CA THR A 82 29.09 -24.21 -41.75
C THR A 82 29.96 -23.73 -42.91
N ILE A 83 30.07 -22.40 -43.10
CA ILE A 83 30.82 -21.79 -44.21
C ILE A 83 32.00 -20.91 -43.73
N MET A 84 32.16 -20.70 -42.43
CA MET A 84 33.26 -19.92 -41.84
C MET A 84 33.56 -20.35 -40.40
N PRO A 85 34.70 -19.98 -39.79
CA PRO A 85 35.01 -20.33 -38.40
C PRO A 85 33.94 -19.85 -37.41
N ALA A 86 33.61 -20.67 -36.42
CA ALA A 86 32.54 -20.40 -35.45
C ALA A 86 32.71 -19.08 -34.67
N TRP A 87 33.96 -18.70 -34.36
CA TRP A 87 34.25 -17.43 -33.68
C TRP A 87 33.87 -16.21 -34.54
N LEU A 88 34.09 -16.28 -35.86
CA LEU A 88 33.75 -15.21 -36.80
C LEU A 88 32.24 -15.14 -37.02
N ALA A 89 31.58 -16.30 -37.13
CA ALA A 89 30.12 -16.39 -37.21
C ALA A 89 29.45 -15.75 -35.99
N ALA A 90 29.93 -16.05 -34.78
CA ALA A 90 29.42 -15.45 -33.54
C ALA A 90 29.58 -13.92 -33.52
N LEU A 91 30.72 -13.39 -33.99
CA LEU A 91 30.94 -11.94 -34.07
C LEU A 91 30.00 -11.27 -35.09
N LEU A 92 29.79 -11.87 -36.26
CA LEU A 92 28.90 -11.31 -37.28
C LEU A 92 27.44 -11.28 -36.84
N VAL A 93 26.95 -12.38 -36.25
CA VAL A 93 25.59 -12.43 -35.70
C VAL A 93 25.44 -11.39 -34.57
N SER A 94 26.42 -11.30 -33.67
CA SER A 94 26.41 -10.29 -32.60
C SER A 94 26.40 -8.86 -33.14
N ALA A 95 27.19 -8.57 -34.18
CA ALA A 95 27.21 -7.26 -34.84
C ALA A 95 25.85 -6.91 -35.48
N ALA A 96 25.20 -7.88 -36.13
CA ALA A 96 23.86 -7.68 -36.69
C ALA A 96 22.82 -7.36 -35.61
N PHE A 97 22.83 -8.08 -34.48
CA PHE A 97 21.95 -7.80 -33.35
C PHE A 97 22.24 -6.45 -32.69
N LEU A 98 23.52 -6.07 -32.56
CA LEU A 98 23.92 -4.76 -32.04
C LEU A 98 23.39 -3.61 -32.92
N LEU A 99 23.43 -3.79 -34.25
CA LEU A 99 22.89 -2.81 -35.19
C LEU A 99 21.37 -2.66 -35.05
N ILE A 100 20.64 -3.79 -34.95
CA ILE A 100 19.19 -3.78 -34.72
C ILE A 100 18.87 -3.10 -33.39
N ALA A 101 19.61 -3.44 -32.33
CA ALA A 101 19.45 -2.84 -31.00
C ALA A 101 19.70 -1.33 -31.02
N LEU A 102 20.73 -0.87 -31.73
CA LEU A 102 21.04 0.56 -31.89
C LEU A 102 19.91 1.28 -32.62
N ILE A 103 19.41 0.74 -33.72
CA ILE A 103 18.29 1.33 -34.47
C ILE A 103 17.04 1.40 -33.59
N GLY A 104 16.71 0.30 -32.90
CA GLY A 104 15.60 0.23 -31.96
C GLY A 104 15.72 1.25 -30.83
N ALA A 105 16.92 1.38 -30.23
CA ALA A 105 17.20 2.35 -29.19
C ALA A 105 17.08 3.80 -29.69
N LEU A 106 17.55 4.09 -30.91
CA LEU A 106 17.42 5.43 -31.51
C LEU A 106 15.97 5.78 -31.80
N ILE A 107 15.18 4.86 -32.35
CA ILE A 107 13.75 5.06 -32.58
C ILE A 107 13.01 5.22 -31.26
N GLY A 108 13.30 4.36 -30.29
CA GLY A 108 12.74 4.39 -28.94
C GLY A 108 13.05 5.72 -28.25
N ALA A 109 14.31 6.17 -28.27
CA ALA A 109 14.72 7.45 -27.70
C ALA A 109 14.02 8.64 -28.39
N ARG A 110 13.87 8.59 -29.72
CA ARG A 110 13.14 9.65 -30.46
C ARG A 110 11.66 9.68 -30.09
N LYS A 111 11.00 8.52 -30.02
CA LYS A 111 9.58 8.45 -29.62
C LYS A 111 9.39 8.83 -28.16
N PHE A 112 10.27 8.39 -27.28
CA PHE A 112 10.25 8.73 -25.85
C PHE A 112 10.43 10.24 -25.64
N LYS A 113 11.37 10.87 -26.36
CA LYS A 113 11.54 12.34 -26.32
C LYS A 113 10.32 13.09 -26.83
N LYS A 114 9.62 12.59 -27.85
CA LYS A 114 8.37 13.18 -28.36
C LYS A 114 7.16 12.94 -27.45
N ALA A 115 7.16 11.84 -26.71
CA ALA A 115 6.10 11.49 -25.76
C ALA A 115 6.30 12.15 -24.39
N MET A 116 7.43 12.82 -24.15
CA MET A 116 7.60 13.70 -23.02
C MET A 116 7.03 15.10 -23.35
N PRO A 117 6.22 15.69 -22.44
CA PRO A 117 5.98 15.25 -21.07
C PRO A 117 4.86 14.19 -20.97
N LEU A 118 5.20 13.01 -20.41
CA LEU A 118 4.25 11.91 -20.13
C LEU A 118 3.18 12.30 -19.10
N MET A 119 3.39 13.42 -18.42
CA MET A 119 2.44 14.02 -17.50
C MET A 119 1.93 15.32 -18.11
N PRO A 120 0.60 15.56 -18.15
CA PRO A 120 0.06 16.81 -18.65
C PRO A 120 0.57 17.97 -17.77
N GLU A 121 1.34 18.89 -18.36
CA GLU A 121 1.93 20.02 -17.62
C GLU A 121 0.86 20.87 -16.94
N GLU A 122 -0.29 21.02 -17.59
CA GLU A 122 -1.45 21.74 -17.08
C GLU A 122 -2.04 21.07 -15.82
N THR A 123 -2.12 19.74 -15.78
CA THR A 123 -2.62 19.02 -14.59
C THR A 123 -1.68 19.18 -13.41
N ILE A 124 -0.36 19.11 -13.64
CA ILE A 124 0.62 19.35 -12.57
C ILE A 124 0.59 20.81 -12.12
N ARG A 125 0.43 21.76 -13.05
CA ARG A 125 0.32 23.19 -12.73
C ARG A 125 -0.92 23.45 -11.87
N GLY A 126 -2.06 22.87 -12.21
CA GLY A 126 -3.29 22.94 -11.41
C GLY A 126 -3.10 22.39 -10.00
N ILE A 127 -2.53 21.19 -9.85
CA ILE A 127 -2.25 20.62 -8.52
C ILE A 127 -1.29 21.48 -7.70
N ARG A 128 -0.24 22.03 -8.32
CA ARG A 128 0.70 22.93 -7.64
C ARG A 128 0.05 24.27 -7.26
N HIS A 129 -0.85 24.77 -8.08
CA HIS A 129 -1.65 25.95 -7.78
C HIS A 129 -2.54 25.71 -6.57
N ASP A 130 -3.29 24.61 -6.56
CA ASP A 130 -4.20 24.25 -5.45
C ASP A 130 -3.45 24.06 -4.13
N ILE A 131 -2.29 23.41 -4.16
CA ILE A 131 -1.43 23.25 -2.98
C ILE A 131 -0.84 24.60 -2.52
N GLY A 132 -0.44 25.46 -3.47
CA GLY A 132 0.06 26.80 -3.19
C GLY A 132 -0.98 27.65 -2.47
N ILE A 133 -2.21 27.66 -2.98
CA ILE A 133 -3.34 28.34 -2.35
C ILE A 133 -3.66 27.73 -0.97
N ALA A 134 -3.62 26.41 -0.83
CA ALA A 134 -3.86 25.75 0.46
C ALA A 134 -2.81 26.10 1.53
N ARG A 135 -1.56 26.38 1.12
CA ARG A 135 -0.45 26.67 2.03
C ARG A 135 -0.27 28.15 2.33
N GLU A 136 -0.39 29.00 1.30
CA GLU A 136 -0.02 30.41 1.34
C GLU A 136 -1.24 31.34 1.18
N GLY A 137 -2.42 30.78 0.91
CA GLY A 137 -3.67 31.53 0.81
C GLY A 137 -3.61 32.60 -0.29
N SER A 138 -4.12 33.80 0.02
CA SER A 138 -4.10 34.94 -0.91
C SER A 138 -2.72 35.51 -1.18
N ALA A 139 -1.70 35.14 -0.40
CA ALA A 139 -0.32 35.58 -0.63
C ALA A 139 0.39 34.73 -1.71
N PHE A 140 -0.22 33.62 -2.14
CA PHE A 140 0.34 32.78 -3.19
C PHE A 140 0.34 33.51 -4.54
N ASN A 141 1.50 33.66 -5.15
CA ASN A 141 1.62 34.21 -6.49
C ASN A 141 1.63 33.08 -7.55
N PRO A 142 0.56 32.91 -8.36
CA PRO A 142 0.51 31.87 -9.37
C PRO A 142 1.53 32.05 -10.51
N ALA A 143 2.07 33.26 -10.71
CA ALA A 143 3.08 33.53 -11.73
C ALA A 143 4.37 32.74 -11.50
N VAL A 144 4.68 32.34 -10.26
CA VAL A 144 5.85 31.53 -9.91
C VAL A 144 5.78 30.11 -10.50
N LEU A 145 4.59 29.64 -10.90
CA LEU A 145 4.39 28.32 -11.51
C LEU A 145 4.64 28.30 -13.03
N ASP A 146 4.70 29.47 -13.67
CA ASP A 146 4.99 29.58 -15.10
C ASP A 146 6.52 29.67 -15.31
N PRO A 147 7.16 28.68 -15.97
CA PRO A 147 8.61 28.68 -16.20
C PRO A 147 9.14 29.91 -16.96
N GLN A 148 8.29 30.60 -17.74
CA GLN A 148 8.71 31.75 -18.54
C GLN A 148 8.60 33.08 -17.79
N SER A 149 7.91 33.11 -16.65
CA SER A 149 7.71 34.33 -15.88
C SER A 149 9.01 34.84 -15.24
N PRO A 150 9.17 36.17 -15.08
CA PRO A 150 10.31 36.73 -14.36
C PRO A 150 10.34 36.30 -12.89
N GLU A 151 9.19 36.06 -12.27
CA GLU A 151 9.07 35.63 -10.88
C GLU A 151 9.56 34.18 -10.68
N ALA A 152 9.28 33.28 -11.61
CA ALA A 152 9.79 31.90 -11.55
C ALA A 152 11.31 31.86 -11.73
N LYS A 153 11.87 32.70 -12.59
CA LYS A 153 13.31 32.84 -12.77
C LYS A 153 13.99 33.42 -11.53
N ALA A 154 13.39 34.44 -10.92
CA ALA A 154 13.87 35.01 -9.66
C ALA A 154 13.78 34.00 -8.50
N ALA A 155 12.69 33.24 -8.39
CA ALA A 155 12.53 32.19 -7.38
C ALA A 155 13.54 31.04 -7.56
N LYS A 156 13.85 30.67 -8.81
CA LYS A 156 14.88 29.68 -9.11
C LYS A 156 16.28 30.18 -8.76
N ALA A 157 16.62 31.41 -9.16
CA ALA A 157 17.90 32.04 -8.81
C ALA A 157 18.07 32.15 -7.28
N ALA A 158 17.03 32.57 -6.55
CA ALA A 158 17.05 32.63 -5.10
C ALA A 158 17.23 31.24 -4.45
N LYS A 159 16.61 30.18 -5.01
CA LYS A 159 16.82 28.80 -4.55
C LYS A 159 18.24 28.31 -4.83
N ASP A 160 18.78 28.60 -6.01
CA ASP A 160 20.14 28.20 -6.39
C ASP A 160 21.19 28.92 -5.53
N GLU A 161 20.98 30.21 -5.24
CA GLU A 161 21.79 30.98 -4.29
C GLU A 161 21.67 30.47 -2.86
N ALA A 162 20.46 30.17 -2.38
CA ALA A 162 20.25 29.59 -1.06
C ALA A 162 20.91 28.21 -0.93
N ALA A 163 20.84 27.39 -1.98
CA ALA A 163 21.52 26.09 -2.04
C ALA A 163 23.05 26.25 -2.08
N ALA A 164 23.57 27.25 -2.80
CA ALA A 164 24.99 27.57 -2.83
C ALA A 164 25.49 28.07 -1.46
N LYS A 165 24.75 28.97 -0.80
CA LYS A 165 25.03 29.45 0.56
C LYS A 165 24.97 28.33 1.58
N ALA A 166 23.96 27.46 1.52
CA ALA A 166 23.84 26.30 2.40
C ALA A 166 24.98 25.28 2.18
N LYS A 167 25.42 25.07 0.94
CA LYS A 167 26.59 24.22 0.65
C LYS A 167 27.89 24.87 1.15
N ALA A 168 28.06 26.18 0.96
CA ALA A 168 29.22 26.92 1.46
C ALA A 168 29.28 26.92 2.99
N GLU A 169 28.13 27.10 3.67
CA GLU A 169 28.03 27.04 5.13
C GLU A 169 28.30 25.62 5.65
N LYS A 170 27.78 24.58 4.98
CA LYS A 170 28.11 23.18 5.31
C LYS A 170 29.60 22.88 5.10
N ALA A 171 30.19 23.38 4.03
CA ALA A 171 31.61 23.21 3.75
C ALA A 171 32.49 23.99 4.76
N ALA A 172 32.06 25.20 5.16
CA ALA A 172 32.72 25.97 6.21
C ALA A 172 32.63 25.27 7.56
N LYS A 173 31.46 24.78 7.95
CA LYS A 173 31.26 23.97 9.17
C LYS A 173 32.04 22.65 9.13
N ALA A 174 32.14 22.02 7.97
CA ALA A 174 32.97 20.83 7.79
C ALA A 174 34.47 21.15 7.93
N ALA A 175 34.93 22.28 7.37
CA ALA A 175 36.31 22.74 7.48
C ALA A 175 36.66 23.25 8.90
N GLU A 176 35.70 23.82 9.63
CA GLU A 176 35.84 24.16 11.05
C GLU A 176 35.88 22.89 11.91
N HIS A 177 35.00 21.93 11.65
CA HIS A 177 35.04 20.62 12.32
C HIS A 177 36.35 19.86 12.07
N ASP A 178 36.96 19.99 10.87
CA ASP A 178 38.28 19.42 10.54
C ASP A 178 39.44 20.12 11.29
N LYS A 179 39.27 21.41 11.64
CA LYS A 179 40.25 22.18 12.44
C LYS A 179 40.11 21.94 13.94
N GLU A 180 38.88 21.79 14.42
CA GLU A 180 38.59 21.53 15.84
C GLU A 180 38.81 20.06 16.22
N PHE A 181 38.69 19.15 15.24
CA PHE A 181 39.08 17.74 15.35
C PHE A 181 40.01 17.33 14.20
N PRO A 182 41.32 17.66 14.23
CA PRO A 182 42.26 16.98 13.34
C PRO A 182 42.11 15.47 13.59
N HIS A 183 41.96 14.65 12.53
CA HIS A 183 41.64 13.21 12.59
C HIS A 183 41.96 12.61 13.95
N ALA A 184 40.91 12.41 14.77
CA ALA A 184 41.05 12.10 16.20
C ALA A 184 42.13 11.04 16.39
N SER A 185 43.18 11.39 17.14
CA SER A 185 44.29 10.46 17.38
C SER A 185 43.73 9.15 17.93
N GLU A 186 44.26 8.00 17.48
CA GLU A 186 43.80 6.66 17.89
C GLU A 186 43.45 6.51 19.40
N PRO A 187 44.19 7.10 20.36
CA PRO A 187 43.82 7.03 21.78
C PRO A 187 42.50 7.75 22.13
N GLU A 188 42.12 8.81 21.42
CA GLU A 188 40.84 9.51 21.64
C GLU A 188 39.65 8.77 21.06
N LEU A 189 39.84 8.15 19.89
CA LEU A 189 38.83 7.25 19.30
C LEU A 189 38.54 6.08 20.23
N ALA A 190 39.58 5.48 20.83
CA ALA A 190 39.42 4.40 21.81
C ALA A 190 38.61 4.84 23.03
N ARG A 191 38.83 6.06 23.55
CA ARG A 191 38.06 6.63 24.66
C ARG A 191 36.59 6.83 24.31
N ARG A 192 36.29 7.43 23.15
CA ARG A 192 34.91 7.66 22.67
C ARG A 192 34.18 6.34 22.42
N LEU A 193 34.88 5.35 21.87
CA LEU A 193 34.31 4.03 21.64
C LEU A 193 33.99 3.31 22.95
N ASN A 194 34.83 3.49 23.97
CA ASN A 194 34.57 2.91 25.29
C ASN A 194 33.37 3.58 25.98
N GLN A 195 33.27 4.91 25.93
CA GLN A 195 32.10 5.65 26.44
C GLN A 195 30.79 5.22 25.75
N ARG A 196 30.79 5.03 24.42
CA ARG A 196 29.62 4.52 23.69
C ARG A 196 29.23 3.11 24.12
N ARG A 197 30.19 2.22 24.38
CA ARG A 197 29.92 0.85 24.85
C ARG A 197 29.26 0.84 26.22
N HIS A 198 29.69 1.71 27.14
CA HIS A 198 29.04 1.87 28.44
C HIS A 198 27.60 2.35 28.29
N HIS A 199 27.38 3.39 27.47
CA HIS A 199 26.02 3.91 27.25
C HIS A 199 25.09 2.87 26.61
N LEU A 200 25.57 2.09 25.64
CA LEU A 200 24.79 0.98 25.07
C LEU A 200 24.48 -0.12 26.08
N THR A 201 25.34 -0.32 27.08
CA THR A 201 25.11 -1.28 28.16
C THR A 201 24.02 -0.78 29.10
N GLU A 202 24.03 0.50 29.44
CA GLU A 202 22.96 1.15 30.23
C GLU A 202 21.61 1.07 29.52
N VAL A 203 21.56 1.44 28.24
CA VAL A 203 20.33 1.37 27.43
C VAL A 203 19.81 -0.07 27.31
N ARG A 204 20.71 -1.06 27.18
CA ARG A 204 20.34 -2.48 27.20
C ARG A 204 19.73 -2.87 28.55
N ASP A 205 20.33 -2.45 29.66
CA ASP A 205 19.84 -2.80 30.99
C ASP A 205 18.49 -2.17 31.26
N GLU A 206 18.31 -0.91 30.88
CA GLU A 206 17.03 -0.19 30.95
C GLU A 206 15.94 -0.89 30.12
N LEU A 207 16.24 -1.24 28.86
CA LEU A 207 15.35 -2.04 28.01
C LEU A 207 15.05 -3.41 28.61
N GLY A 208 16.02 -4.06 29.26
CA GLY A 208 15.85 -5.34 29.93
C GLY A 208 14.88 -5.26 31.10
N THR A 209 14.90 -4.16 31.85
CA THR A 209 13.92 -3.88 32.90
C THR A 209 12.54 -3.55 32.36
N GLU A 210 12.45 -2.78 31.27
CA GLU A 210 11.15 -2.40 30.68
C GLU A 210 10.48 -3.55 29.91
N LEU A 211 11.26 -4.43 29.28
CA LEU A 211 10.81 -5.58 28.52
C LEU A 211 10.69 -6.87 29.36
N ASP A 212 10.51 -6.79 30.68
CA ASP A 212 10.13 -7.95 31.48
C ASP A 212 8.67 -8.38 31.20
N VAL A 213 8.48 -8.90 30.00
CA VAL A 213 7.25 -9.48 29.44
C VAL A 213 6.78 -10.65 30.32
N LYS A 214 7.67 -11.27 31.11
CA LYS A 214 7.33 -12.36 32.02
C LYS A 214 6.51 -11.85 33.21
N THR A 215 6.83 -10.67 33.72
CA THR A 215 6.06 -10.04 34.81
C THR A 215 4.78 -9.41 34.28
N GLN A 216 4.83 -8.69 33.16
CA GLN A 216 3.62 -8.15 32.51
C GLN A 216 2.65 -9.25 32.06
N GLY A 217 3.18 -10.36 31.52
CA GLY A 217 2.40 -11.53 31.10
C GLY A 217 1.71 -12.26 32.26
N ARG A 218 2.31 -12.27 33.46
CA ARG A 218 1.66 -12.81 34.66
C ARG A 218 0.46 -11.98 35.09
N HIS A 219 0.54 -10.66 35.01
CA HIS A 219 -0.60 -9.78 35.31
C HIS A 219 -1.73 -9.94 34.29
N LEU A 220 -1.38 -10.05 33.01
CA LEU A 220 -2.36 -10.28 31.95
C LEU A 220 -3.02 -11.67 32.09
N LEU A 221 -2.24 -12.71 32.37
CA LEU A 221 -2.76 -14.06 32.63
C LEU A 221 -3.66 -14.10 33.88
N ALA A 222 -3.33 -13.37 34.94
CA ALA A 222 -4.17 -13.27 36.13
C ALA A 222 -5.52 -12.61 35.81
N ALA A 223 -5.50 -11.45 35.13
CA ALA A 223 -6.71 -10.75 34.70
C ALA A 223 -7.55 -11.58 33.71
N THR A 224 -6.89 -12.35 32.83
CA THR A 224 -7.58 -13.25 31.89
C THR A 224 -8.22 -14.42 32.61
N ARG A 225 -7.57 -14.99 33.64
CA ARG A 225 -8.10 -16.13 34.42
C ARG A 225 -9.32 -15.74 35.25
N GLU A 226 -9.35 -14.51 35.76
CA GLU A 226 -10.49 -13.95 36.49
C GLU A 226 -11.70 -13.77 35.56
N LYS A 227 -11.52 -13.13 34.40
CA LYS A 227 -12.57 -13.03 33.38
C LYS A 227 -13.03 -14.37 32.83
N LEU A 228 -12.11 -15.35 32.74
CA LEU A 228 -12.47 -16.70 32.31
C LEU A 228 -13.37 -17.40 33.34
N ARG A 229 -13.15 -17.17 34.65
CA ARG A 229 -14.02 -17.70 35.71
C ARG A 229 -15.39 -17.05 35.71
N GLU A 230 -15.46 -15.73 35.51
CA GLU A 230 -16.74 -15.03 35.32
C GLU A 230 -17.50 -15.56 34.10
N GLY A 231 -16.81 -15.74 32.97
CA GLY A 231 -17.38 -16.35 31.77
C GLY A 231 -17.80 -17.80 31.96
N GLN A 232 -17.07 -18.58 32.78
CA GLN A 232 -17.40 -19.97 33.08
C GLN A 232 -18.63 -20.09 33.99
N ALA A 233 -18.81 -19.16 34.95
CA ALA A 233 -20.01 -19.05 35.77
C ALA A 233 -21.25 -18.68 34.93
N LEU A 234 -21.10 -17.72 34.01
CA LEU A 234 -22.12 -17.36 33.02
C LEU A 234 -22.45 -18.52 32.07
N ALA A 235 -21.43 -19.28 31.64
CA ALA A 235 -21.61 -20.44 30.78
C ALA A 235 -22.28 -21.64 31.50
N SER A 236 -22.04 -21.84 32.81
CA SER A 236 -22.78 -22.84 33.59
C SER A 236 -24.25 -22.48 33.69
N HIS A 237 -24.59 -21.23 33.99
CA HIS A 237 -25.99 -20.78 33.99
C HIS A 237 -26.66 -20.93 32.61
N GLY A 238 -25.92 -20.66 31.52
CA GLY A 238 -26.39 -20.88 30.16
C GLY A 238 -26.59 -22.37 29.83
N ARG A 239 -25.73 -23.26 30.33
CA ARG A 239 -25.85 -24.73 30.16
C ARG A 239 -27.04 -25.30 30.91
N ASP A 240 -27.30 -24.83 32.12
CA ASP A 240 -28.44 -25.31 32.93
C ASP A 240 -29.77 -24.86 32.30
N ALA A 241 -29.84 -23.61 31.81
CA ALA A 241 -31.01 -23.09 31.10
C ALA A 241 -31.22 -23.75 29.73
N ALA A 242 -30.15 -24.05 28.99
CA ALA A 242 -30.21 -24.75 27.72
C ALA A 242 -30.54 -26.24 27.91
N GLY A 243 -30.03 -26.88 28.97
CA GLY A 243 -30.31 -28.27 29.32
C GLY A 243 -31.78 -28.50 29.70
N GLN A 244 -32.40 -27.56 30.43
CA GLN A 244 -33.84 -27.60 30.69
C GLN A 244 -34.67 -27.50 29.40
N LYS A 245 -34.33 -26.57 28.50
CA LYS A 245 -35.02 -26.44 27.20
C LYS A 245 -34.79 -27.64 26.27
N PHE A 246 -33.60 -28.26 26.31
CA PHE A 246 -33.31 -29.46 25.53
C PHE A 246 -34.03 -30.70 26.08
N ALA A 247 -34.14 -30.84 27.40
CA ALA A 247 -34.91 -31.91 28.03
C ALA A 247 -36.39 -31.81 27.64
N GLU A 248 -36.94 -30.59 27.62
CA GLU A 248 -38.31 -30.30 27.16
C GLU A 248 -38.53 -30.64 25.67
N LEU A 249 -37.53 -30.38 24.81
CA LEU A 249 -37.57 -30.71 23.39
C LEU A 249 -37.38 -32.22 23.10
N SER A 250 -36.59 -32.92 23.92
CA SER A 250 -36.26 -34.35 23.75
C SER A 250 -37.38 -35.33 24.12
N GLY A 251 -38.43 -34.87 24.80
CA GLY A 251 -39.64 -35.66 25.10
C GLY A 251 -40.51 -35.98 23.87
N SER A 252 -40.21 -35.38 22.71
CA SER A 252 -40.86 -35.72 21.44
C SER A 252 -40.10 -36.86 20.75
N ALA A 253 -40.73 -38.03 20.64
CA ALA A 253 -40.16 -39.28 20.12
C ALA A 253 -39.74 -39.25 18.61
N ASP A 254 -39.72 -38.07 17.98
CA ASP A 254 -39.40 -37.87 16.56
C ASP A 254 -38.02 -37.25 16.29
N LEU A 255 -37.26 -36.86 17.32
CA LEU A 255 -35.96 -36.20 17.15
C LEU A 255 -34.79 -37.16 16.88
N GLU A 256 -34.88 -38.41 17.32
CA GLU A 256 -33.77 -39.40 17.21
C GLU A 256 -33.51 -39.83 15.75
N LYS A 257 -34.54 -39.83 14.89
CA LYS A 257 -34.39 -40.16 13.47
C LYS A 257 -33.80 -39.01 12.64
N ARG A 258 -33.91 -37.76 13.09
CA ARG A 258 -33.52 -36.58 12.30
C ARG A 258 -32.06 -36.16 12.46
N TRP A 259 -31.39 -36.59 13.53
CA TRP A 259 -30.04 -36.12 13.86
C TRP A 259 -28.90 -37.12 13.60
N LYS A 260 -29.20 -38.36 13.19
CA LYS A 260 -28.19 -39.36 12.78
C LYS A 260 -27.21 -38.89 11.69
N PRO A 261 -27.60 -38.13 10.64
CA PRO A 261 -26.62 -37.65 9.66
C PRO A 261 -25.80 -36.43 10.13
N LEU A 262 -26.20 -35.75 11.22
CA LEU A 262 -25.51 -34.54 11.72
C LEU A 262 -24.53 -34.83 12.87
N ALA A 263 -24.62 -35.99 13.52
CA ALA A 263 -23.65 -36.40 14.54
C ALA A 263 -22.20 -36.51 14.00
N ALA A 264 -22.05 -36.86 12.72
CA ALA A 264 -20.75 -36.89 12.04
C ALA A 264 -20.10 -35.50 11.89
N PHE A 265 -20.91 -34.42 11.85
CA PHE A 265 -20.41 -33.05 11.70
C PHE A 265 -19.88 -32.46 13.01
N ILE A 266 -20.45 -32.86 14.16
CA ILE A 266 -19.99 -32.40 15.49
C ILE A 266 -18.66 -33.07 15.87
N ALA A 267 -18.45 -34.33 15.46
CA ALA A 267 -17.18 -35.03 15.66
C ALA A 267 -16.02 -34.45 14.83
N ALA A 268 -16.30 -33.83 13.67
CA ALA A 268 -15.27 -33.20 12.85
C ALA A 268 -14.77 -31.84 13.42
N GLY A 269 -15.63 -31.11 14.14
CA GLY A 269 -15.30 -29.80 14.70
C GLY A 269 -14.27 -29.84 15.83
N THR A 270 -14.26 -30.90 16.65
CA THR A 270 -13.28 -31.05 17.74
C THR A 270 -11.89 -31.39 17.22
N VAL A 271 -11.79 -32.17 16.13
CA VAL A 271 -10.53 -32.50 15.45
C VAL A 271 -9.90 -31.26 14.82
N PHE A 272 -10.70 -30.38 14.20
CA PHE A 272 -10.22 -29.15 13.59
C PHE A 272 -9.63 -28.17 14.62
N LEU A 273 -10.25 -28.04 15.81
CA LEU A 273 -9.74 -27.20 16.88
C LEU A 273 -8.41 -27.71 17.48
N VAL A 274 -8.23 -29.03 17.56
CA VAL A 274 -6.97 -29.64 18.03
C VAL A 274 -5.84 -29.43 17.01
N LEU A 275 -6.13 -29.53 15.70
CA LEU A 275 -5.17 -29.27 14.62
C LEU A 275 -4.79 -27.78 14.51
N ALA A 276 -5.76 -26.87 14.63
CA ALA A 276 -5.51 -25.44 14.63
C ALA A 276 -4.63 -25.00 15.82
N ARG A 277 -4.87 -25.60 17.00
CA ARG A 277 -4.03 -25.36 18.19
C ARG A 277 -2.60 -25.89 18.04
N LYS A 278 -2.40 -26.99 17.31
CA LYS A 278 -1.07 -27.57 17.06
C LYS A 278 -0.25 -26.72 16.07
N LEU A 279 -0.91 -26.16 15.06
CA LEU A 279 -0.27 -25.32 14.05
C LEU A 279 0.20 -23.97 14.62
N LEU A 280 -0.60 -23.35 15.50
CA LEU A 280 -0.26 -22.09 16.19
C LEU A 280 0.81 -22.22 17.28
N ARG A 281 1.28 -23.44 17.57
CA ARG A 281 2.35 -23.70 18.55
C ARG A 281 3.72 -23.93 17.89
N THR A 282 3.77 -23.92 16.56
CA THR A 282 4.96 -24.27 15.76
C THR A 282 5.51 -23.04 14.99
N TYR A 283 4.92 -21.86 15.21
CA TYR A 283 5.42 -20.54 14.82
C TYR A 283 5.29 -19.62 16.03
#